data_AF-A0A3C1KMF4-F1
#
_entry.id   AF-A0A3C1KMF4-F1
#
_cell.length_a   1.000
_cell.length_b   1.000
_cell.length_c   1.000
_cell.angle_alpha   90.00
_cell.angle_beta   90.00
_cell.angle_gamma   90.00
#
_symmetry.space_group_name_H-M   'P 1'
#
loop_
_entity.id
_entity.type
_entity.pdbx_description
1 polymer ?
#
loop_
_entity_poly.entity_id
_entity_poly.type
_entity_poly.pdbx_seq_one_letter_code
_entity_poly.pdbx_strand_id
1 'polypeptide(L)'
;KQPKTEPPLETTPLPEETRQAISSISLPNEPSDHHRLVRPWFAEHKRLQRERKKLIEQVDTYRWWRGGKEPVSDLTERDLYRFKITSALLSSAEAAGVKPQSAHIDGHIRFEVNGWEIKARVQEKMRRGLRPPAKDAPPWTAFLDHHQNGLGPSGFLRIAILTYLDAGRKREWVETGDVKIPDLMAEIVDRIASASEVLEAIKRKRAEQRQIQAERDRANAEAARLIQHERHRWEGFKEHARRWEEHARLLAFIDAIKARAELEPDASIDGRSITEWINWAEQKTAEMDPFQHGLGK
;
A
#
# COMPACT_ATOMS: atom_id res chain seq x y z
N LYS A 1 -1.29 25.01 2.62
CA LYS A 1 -0.10 25.14 1.73
C LYS A 1 0.17 23.77 1.13
N GLN A 2 0.20 23.61 -0.20
CA GLN A 2 0.70 22.36 -0.79
C GLN A 2 2.18 22.18 -0.39
N PRO A 3 2.64 20.96 -0.06
CA PRO A 3 4.05 20.74 0.20
C PRO A 3 4.83 21.05 -1.08
N LYS A 4 5.83 21.92 -0.97
CA LYS A 4 6.75 22.23 -2.07
C LYS A 4 7.41 20.93 -2.48
N THR A 5 7.16 20.47 -3.71
CA THR A 5 7.74 19.22 -4.22
C THR A 5 9.26 19.34 -4.12
N GLU A 6 9.90 18.45 -3.38
CA GLU A 6 11.36 18.34 -3.39
C GLU A 6 11.78 18.06 -4.84
N PRO A 7 12.88 18.67 -5.33
CA PRO A 7 13.40 18.33 -6.65
C PRO A 7 13.72 16.82 -6.68
N PRO A 8 13.57 16.14 -7.83
CA PRO A 8 14.03 14.78 -8.00
C PRO A 8 15.47 14.62 -7.53
N LEU A 9 15.80 13.46 -6.96
CA LEU A 9 17.19 13.14 -6.62
C LEU A 9 18.05 13.30 -7.89
N GLU A 10 19.27 13.81 -7.79
CA GLU A 10 20.25 13.63 -8.87
C GLU A 10 20.80 12.20 -8.82
N THR A 11 21.08 11.60 -9.98
CA THR A 11 21.63 10.23 -10.06
C THR A 11 22.75 10.17 -11.08
N THR A 12 23.67 9.25 -10.87
CA THR A 12 24.81 9.03 -11.78
C THR A 12 24.28 8.64 -13.18
N PRO A 13 24.61 9.39 -14.24
CA PRO A 13 24.28 8.99 -15.59
C PRO A 13 25.15 7.81 -16.03
N LEU A 14 24.66 6.99 -16.96
CA LEU A 14 25.47 5.94 -17.58
C LEU A 14 26.71 6.53 -18.27
N PRO A 15 27.88 5.85 -18.21
CA PRO A 15 29.08 6.25 -18.94
C PRO A 15 28.80 6.40 -20.43
N GLU A 16 29.49 7.35 -21.07
CA GLU A 16 29.28 7.65 -22.50
C GLU A 16 29.62 6.45 -23.40
N GLU A 17 30.64 5.67 -23.06
CA GLU A 17 30.96 4.39 -23.72
C GLU A 17 29.79 3.40 -23.66
N THR A 18 29.09 3.31 -22.52
CA THR A 18 27.90 2.47 -22.36
C THR A 18 26.74 2.99 -23.20
N ARG A 19 26.56 4.32 -23.28
CA ARG A 19 25.52 4.95 -24.12
C ARG A 19 25.76 4.68 -25.61
N GLN A 20 27.02 4.75 -26.04
CA GLN A 20 27.43 4.40 -27.41
C GLN A 20 27.24 2.90 -27.70
N ALA A 21 27.60 2.02 -26.75
CA ALA A 21 27.33 0.58 -26.85
C ALA A 21 25.83 0.27 -26.95
N ILE A 22 24.97 0.97 -26.21
CA ILE A 22 23.51 0.84 -26.32
C ILE A 22 23.02 1.28 -27.72
N SER A 23 23.54 2.38 -28.26
CA SER A 23 23.15 2.90 -29.57
C SER A 23 23.56 2.00 -30.75
N SER A 24 24.57 1.15 -30.58
CA SER A 24 25.01 0.19 -31.60
C SER A 24 24.21 -1.12 -31.62
N ILE A 25 23.33 -1.35 -30.63
CA ILE A 25 22.49 -2.56 -30.57
C ILE A 25 21.39 -2.48 -31.61
N SER A 26 21.51 -3.34 -32.64
CA SER A 26 20.49 -3.50 -33.68
C SER A 26 19.26 -4.28 -33.19
N LEU A 27 18.11 -4.01 -33.83
CA LEU A 27 16.91 -4.81 -33.60
C LEU A 27 17.07 -6.21 -34.24
N PRO A 28 16.67 -7.30 -33.56
CA PRO A 28 16.76 -8.65 -34.12
C PRO A 28 15.84 -8.82 -35.33
N ASN A 29 16.23 -9.66 -36.28
CA ASN A 29 15.44 -9.95 -37.47
C ASN A 29 14.78 -11.32 -37.41
N GLU A 30 15.55 -12.36 -37.12
CA GLU A 30 15.05 -13.73 -36.95
C GLU A 30 14.57 -13.98 -35.51
N PRO A 31 13.64 -14.93 -35.28
CA PRO A 31 13.29 -15.40 -33.93
C PRO A 31 14.50 -15.92 -33.12
N SER A 32 15.53 -16.44 -33.80
CA SER A 32 16.81 -16.86 -33.19
C SER A 32 17.63 -15.71 -32.63
N ASP A 33 17.53 -14.51 -33.22
CA ASP A 33 18.39 -13.37 -32.86
C ASP A 33 17.91 -12.67 -31.59
N HIS A 34 16.66 -12.91 -31.20
CA HIS A 34 16.05 -12.30 -30.03
C HIS A 34 16.79 -12.70 -28.74
N HIS A 35 16.69 -11.85 -27.72
CA HIS A 35 17.25 -12.09 -26.39
C HIS A 35 16.75 -13.42 -25.80
N ARG A 36 17.59 -14.10 -25.01
CA ARG A 36 17.30 -15.42 -24.42
C ARG A 36 15.97 -15.51 -23.65
N LEU A 37 15.48 -14.41 -23.08
CA LEU A 37 14.18 -14.34 -22.40
C LEU A 37 12.98 -14.15 -23.33
N VAL A 38 13.21 -13.71 -24.58
CA VAL A 38 12.17 -13.42 -25.59
C VAL A 38 12.02 -14.58 -26.59
N ARG A 39 13.10 -15.31 -26.94
CA ARG A 39 13.03 -16.51 -27.80
C ARG A 39 11.92 -17.50 -27.42
N PRO A 40 11.65 -17.79 -26.13
CA PRO A 40 10.59 -18.74 -25.75
C PRO A 40 9.17 -18.28 -26.11
N TRP A 41 8.94 -16.96 -26.26
CA TRP A 41 7.60 -16.40 -26.47
C TRP A 41 6.96 -16.86 -27.78
N PHE A 42 7.75 -17.09 -28.83
CA PHE A 42 7.25 -17.62 -30.10
C PHE A 42 6.67 -19.04 -29.92
N ALA A 43 7.38 -19.90 -29.19
CA ALA A 43 6.92 -21.26 -28.87
C ALA A 43 5.75 -21.26 -27.88
N GLU A 44 5.77 -20.35 -26.90
CA GLU A 44 4.67 -20.14 -25.96
C GLU A 44 3.39 -19.71 -26.66
N HIS A 45 3.45 -18.76 -27.61
CA HIS A 45 2.30 -18.34 -28.40
C HIS A 45 1.71 -19.50 -29.22
N LYS A 46 2.55 -20.26 -29.95
CA LYS A 46 2.09 -21.46 -30.67
C LYS A 46 1.61 -22.60 -29.75
N ARG A 47 2.02 -22.63 -28.48
CA ARG A 47 1.42 -23.51 -27.45
C ARG A 47 0.03 -23.00 -27.06
N LEU A 48 -0.12 -21.73 -26.71
CA LEU A 48 -1.39 -21.10 -26.32
C LEU A 48 -2.46 -21.22 -27.41
N GLN A 49 -2.09 -21.06 -28.69
CA GLN A 49 -2.99 -21.30 -29.83
C GLN A 49 -3.51 -22.75 -29.86
N ARG A 50 -2.62 -23.75 -29.70
CA ARG A 50 -3.00 -25.17 -29.69
C ARG A 50 -3.85 -25.55 -28.48
N GLU A 51 -3.51 -25.04 -27.30
CA GLU A 51 -4.29 -25.25 -26.07
C GLU A 51 -5.68 -24.62 -26.19
N ARG A 52 -5.78 -23.38 -26.70
CA ARG A 52 -7.08 -22.74 -26.93
C ARG A 52 -7.91 -23.50 -27.96
N LYS A 53 -7.31 -23.96 -29.07
CA LYS A 53 -7.99 -24.77 -30.08
C LYS A 53 -8.54 -26.08 -29.48
N LYS A 54 -7.73 -26.83 -28.73
CA LYS A 54 -8.19 -28.05 -28.03
C LYS A 54 -9.32 -27.78 -27.05
N LEU A 55 -9.26 -26.69 -26.29
CA LEU A 55 -10.34 -26.30 -25.37
C LEU A 55 -11.65 -25.97 -26.10
N ILE A 56 -11.58 -25.41 -27.31
CA ILE A 56 -12.75 -25.17 -28.15
C ILE A 56 -13.30 -26.48 -28.70
N GLU A 57 -12.43 -27.39 -29.16
CA GLU A 57 -12.81 -28.72 -29.66
C GLU A 57 -13.42 -29.63 -28.57
N GLN A 58 -13.02 -29.47 -27.31
CA GLN A 58 -13.52 -30.23 -26.16
C GLN A 58 -14.82 -29.67 -25.56
N VAL A 59 -15.13 -28.40 -25.77
CA VAL A 59 -16.39 -27.80 -25.32
C VAL A 59 -17.43 -28.05 -26.40
N ASP A 60 -18.35 -28.97 -26.11
CA ASP A 60 -19.45 -29.35 -27.01
C ASP A 60 -20.12 -28.11 -27.65
N THR A 61 -20.33 -28.22 -28.96
CA THR A 61 -20.85 -27.18 -29.87
C THR A 61 -22.08 -26.45 -29.32
N TYR A 62 -22.89 -27.12 -28.49
CA TYR A 62 -24.02 -26.57 -27.75
C TYR A 62 -23.67 -25.63 -26.56
N ARG A 63 -22.44 -25.10 -26.45
CA ARG A 63 -22.10 -24.06 -25.43
C ARG A 63 -21.76 -22.67 -25.98
N TRP A 64 -21.73 -22.49 -27.31
CA TRP A 64 -21.34 -21.23 -27.94
C TRP A 64 -22.15 -20.01 -27.45
N TRP A 65 -23.45 -20.18 -27.18
CA TRP A 65 -24.35 -19.13 -26.70
C TRP A 65 -24.11 -18.69 -25.23
N ARG A 66 -23.22 -19.35 -24.48
CA ARG A 66 -22.80 -18.94 -23.12
C ARG A 66 -21.42 -18.27 -23.09
N GLY A 67 -20.98 -17.66 -24.20
CA GLY A 67 -19.66 -17.03 -24.28
C GLY A 67 -18.56 -18.06 -24.47
N GLY A 68 -18.66 -18.85 -25.55
CA GLY A 68 -17.57 -19.73 -25.98
C GLY A 68 -16.26 -18.95 -26.14
N LYS A 69 -15.13 -19.55 -25.72
CA LYS A 69 -13.82 -18.89 -25.84
C LYS A 69 -13.37 -18.85 -27.29
N GLU A 70 -13.05 -17.67 -27.80
CA GLU A 70 -12.50 -17.52 -29.16
C GLU A 70 -11.08 -18.12 -29.27
N PRO A 71 -10.67 -18.54 -30.48
CA PRO A 71 -9.28 -18.89 -30.77
C PRO A 71 -8.33 -17.72 -30.47
N VAL A 72 -7.12 -18.03 -30.03
CA VAL A 72 -6.02 -17.06 -30.00
C VAL A 72 -5.58 -16.82 -31.45
N SER A 73 -5.77 -15.61 -31.98
CA SER A 73 -5.27 -15.23 -33.31
C SER A 73 -3.74 -15.21 -33.37
N ASP A 74 -3.15 -14.97 -34.54
CA ASP A 74 -1.70 -14.96 -34.67
C ASP A 74 -1.05 -13.63 -34.24
N LEU A 75 0.26 -13.66 -33.99
CA LEU A 75 1.02 -12.45 -33.63
C LEU A 75 0.89 -11.41 -34.75
N THR A 76 0.52 -10.19 -34.38
CA THR A 76 0.48 -9.07 -35.33
C THR A 76 1.90 -8.60 -35.66
N GLU A 77 2.08 -7.83 -36.74
CA GLU A 77 3.33 -7.10 -36.99
C GLU A 77 3.74 -6.24 -35.78
N ARG A 78 2.74 -5.75 -35.02
CA ARG A 78 2.96 -4.94 -33.82
C ARG A 78 3.48 -5.74 -32.64
N ASP A 79 3.03 -6.99 -32.48
CA ASP A 79 3.59 -7.92 -31.50
C ASP A 79 5.03 -8.28 -31.84
N LEU A 80 5.30 -8.57 -33.11
CA LEU A 80 6.65 -8.86 -33.58
C LEU A 80 7.58 -7.65 -33.36
N TYR A 81 7.14 -6.43 -33.68
CA TYR A 81 7.88 -5.21 -33.34
C TYR A 81 8.11 -5.06 -31.83
N ARG A 82 7.09 -5.31 -30.99
CA ARG A 82 7.22 -5.31 -29.53
C ARG A 82 8.23 -6.34 -29.03
N PHE A 83 8.31 -7.52 -29.64
CA PHE A 83 9.30 -8.55 -29.29
C PHE A 83 10.72 -8.10 -29.66
N LYS A 84 10.91 -7.50 -30.85
CA LYS A 84 12.18 -6.89 -31.27
C LYS A 84 12.64 -5.80 -30.31
N ILE A 85 11.75 -4.87 -29.96
CA ILE A 85 12.02 -3.78 -29.01
C ILE A 85 12.31 -4.30 -27.60
N THR A 86 11.55 -5.30 -27.13
CA THR A 86 11.83 -5.91 -25.82
C THR A 86 13.19 -6.61 -25.82
N SER A 87 13.51 -7.35 -26.87
CA SER A 87 14.83 -7.97 -27.04
C SER A 87 15.96 -6.93 -26.98
N ALA A 88 15.85 -5.85 -27.73
CA ALA A 88 16.85 -4.78 -27.73
C ALA A 88 16.99 -4.13 -26.35
N LEU A 89 15.87 -3.83 -25.66
CA LEU A 89 15.89 -3.31 -24.29
C LEU A 89 16.62 -4.24 -23.30
N LEU A 90 16.41 -5.55 -23.42
CA LEU A 90 17.07 -6.53 -22.55
C LEU A 90 18.58 -6.59 -22.80
N SER A 91 19.00 -6.61 -24.07
CA SER A 91 20.43 -6.56 -24.43
C SER A 91 21.08 -5.24 -24.01
N SER A 92 20.39 -4.11 -24.20
CA SER A 92 20.87 -2.78 -23.78
C SER A 92 20.98 -2.66 -22.26
N ALA A 93 20.08 -3.28 -21.51
CA ALA A 93 20.18 -3.39 -20.06
C ALA A 93 21.39 -4.23 -19.64
N GLU A 94 21.61 -5.41 -20.24
CA GLU A 94 22.79 -6.25 -19.98
C GLU A 94 24.10 -5.49 -20.29
N ALA A 95 24.15 -4.71 -21.38
CA ALA A 95 25.28 -3.85 -21.72
C ALA A 95 25.55 -2.72 -20.70
N ALA A 96 24.51 -2.28 -19.97
CA ALA A 96 24.61 -1.32 -18.87
C ALA A 96 24.85 -1.96 -17.49
N GLY A 97 25.15 -3.26 -17.42
CA GLY A 97 25.35 -3.98 -16.15
C GLY A 97 24.06 -4.26 -15.38
N VAL A 98 22.89 -3.91 -15.93
CA VAL A 98 21.58 -4.25 -15.39
C VAL A 98 21.27 -5.70 -15.74
N LYS A 99 20.83 -6.52 -14.78
CA LYS A 99 20.54 -7.94 -15.03
C LYS A 99 19.05 -8.18 -15.27
N PRO A 100 18.61 -8.63 -16.46
CA PRO A 100 17.26 -9.14 -16.63
C PRO A 100 17.05 -10.46 -15.88
N GLN A 101 16.11 -10.48 -14.93
CA GLN A 101 15.71 -11.70 -14.22
C GLN A 101 14.65 -12.48 -15.00
N SER A 102 13.66 -11.79 -15.57
CA SER A 102 12.57 -12.43 -16.31
C SER A 102 11.84 -11.44 -17.21
N ALA A 103 11.34 -11.90 -18.36
CA ALA A 103 10.44 -11.15 -19.22
C ALA A 103 9.27 -12.05 -19.65
N HIS A 104 8.06 -11.49 -19.72
CA HIS A 104 6.82 -12.19 -20.03
C HIS A 104 6.19 -11.66 -21.33
N ILE A 105 5.52 -12.55 -22.07
CA ILE A 105 4.90 -12.26 -23.37
C ILE A 105 3.81 -11.16 -23.33
N ASP A 106 3.28 -10.84 -22.15
CA ASP A 106 2.33 -9.74 -21.89
C ASP A 106 3.01 -8.35 -21.73
N GLY A 107 4.34 -8.32 -21.86
CA GLY A 107 5.18 -7.14 -21.80
C GLY A 107 5.85 -6.88 -20.46
N HIS A 108 5.55 -7.62 -19.38
CA HIS A 108 6.18 -7.37 -18.08
C HIS A 108 7.63 -7.85 -18.03
N ILE A 109 8.51 -7.03 -17.44
CA ILE A 109 9.93 -7.31 -17.28
C ILE A 109 10.36 -7.03 -15.84
N ARG A 110 11.23 -7.88 -15.29
CA ARG A 110 11.95 -7.65 -14.03
C ARG A 110 13.45 -7.55 -14.30
N PHE A 111 14.03 -6.47 -13.81
CA PHE A 111 15.48 -6.25 -13.77
C PHE A 111 15.97 -6.26 -12.32
N GLU A 112 17.21 -6.68 -12.12
CA GLU A 112 17.97 -6.55 -10.88
C GLU A 112 19.08 -5.52 -11.08
N VAL A 113 19.14 -4.54 -10.17
CA VAL A 113 20.14 -3.48 -10.17
C VAL A 113 20.61 -3.28 -8.73
N ASN A 114 21.88 -3.58 -8.42
CA ASN A 114 22.45 -3.42 -7.08
C ASN A 114 21.59 -4.06 -5.95
N GLY A 115 21.01 -5.23 -6.22
CA GLY A 115 20.11 -5.94 -5.29
C GLY A 115 18.64 -5.45 -5.27
N TRP A 116 18.28 -4.45 -6.07
CA TRP A 116 16.92 -3.93 -6.18
C TRP A 116 16.17 -4.50 -7.39
N GLU A 117 14.91 -4.89 -7.18
CA GLU A 117 13.98 -5.33 -8.24
C GLU A 117 13.32 -4.11 -8.91
N ILE A 118 13.63 -3.90 -10.19
CA ILE A 118 13.01 -2.86 -11.03
C ILE A 118 12.01 -3.52 -11.98
N LYS A 119 10.72 -3.20 -11.81
CA LYS A 119 9.62 -3.68 -12.66
C LYS A 119 9.40 -2.69 -13.79
N ALA A 120 9.39 -3.19 -15.02
CA ALA A 120 9.05 -2.42 -16.21
C ALA A 120 8.00 -3.14 -17.05
N ARG A 121 7.40 -2.43 -17.99
CA ARG A 121 6.47 -3.01 -18.98
C ARG A 121 6.65 -2.38 -20.35
N VAL A 122 6.77 -3.23 -21.38
CA VAL A 122 6.75 -2.87 -22.80
C VAL A 122 5.40 -3.29 -23.38
N GLN A 123 4.55 -2.34 -23.74
CA GLN A 123 3.21 -2.61 -24.25
C GLN A 123 2.83 -1.63 -25.36
N GLU A 124 1.80 -1.93 -26.14
CA GLU A 124 1.19 -0.89 -26.97
C GLU A 124 0.47 0.14 -26.08
N LYS A 125 0.53 1.42 -26.46
CA LYS A 125 -0.31 2.47 -25.89
C LYS A 125 -1.73 2.32 -26.42
N MET A 126 -2.70 2.25 -25.51
CA MET A 126 -4.11 2.30 -25.87
C MET A 126 -4.58 3.75 -26.00
N ARG A 127 -5.46 4.01 -26.96
CA ARG A 127 -6.20 5.27 -27.10
C ARG A 127 -7.69 4.99 -26.97
N ARG A 128 -8.42 5.89 -26.30
CA ARG A 128 -9.88 5.85 -26.31
C ARG A 128 -10.37 6.42 -27.65
N GLY A 129 -11.13 5.63 -28.40
CA GLY A 129 -11.78 6.10 -29.62
C GLY A 129 -12.87 7.11 -29.29
N LEU A 130 -12.95 8.22 -30.05
CA LEU A 130 -14.08 9.15 -30.02
C LEU A 130 -15.36 8.54 -30.63
N ARG A 131 -15.20 7.48 -31.44
CA ARG A 131 -16.28 6.65 -31.98
C ARG A 131 -16.08 5.21 -31.50
N PRO A 132 -17.16 4.41 -31.35
CA PRO A 132 -17.04 2.97 -31.19
C PRO A 132 -16.22 2.36 -32.35
N PRO A 133 -15.48 1.25 -32.13
CA PRO A 133 -14.87 0.52 -33.22
C PRO A 133 -15.94 0.10 -34.25
N ALA A 134 -15.56 0.06 -35.53
CA ALA A 134 -16.43 -0.45 -36.58
C ALA A 134 -16.78 -1.92 -36.30
N LYS A 135 -17.95 -2.36 -36.79
CA LYS A 135 -18.51 -3.69 -36.49
C LYS A 135 -17.58 -4.85 -36.93
N ASP A 136 -16.76 -4.59 -37.94
CA ASP A 136 -15.83 -5.52 -38.58
C ASP A 136 -14.35 -5.18 -38.28
N ALA A 137 -14.08 -4.33 -37.28
CA ALA A 137 -12.72 -4.04 -36.86
C ALA A 137 -12.06 -5.32 -36.28
N PRO A 138 -10.82 -5.67 -36.66
CA PRO A 138 -10.17 -6.87 -36.15
C PRO A 138 -10.02 -6.78 -34.62
N PRO A 139 -10.26 -7.88 -33.88
CA PRO A 139 -10.08 -7.89 -32.44
C PRO A 139 -8.62 -7.57 -32.10
N TRP A 140 -8.40 -6.64 -31.17
CA TRP A 140 -7.06 -6.31 -30.68
C TRP A 140 -6.58 -7.35 -29.66
N THR A 141 -5.29 -7.69 -29.69
CA THR A 141 -4.78 -8.87 -28.99
C THR A 141 -3.38 -8.73 -28.41
N ALA A 142 -3.23 -9.09 -27.12
CA ALA A 142 -1.96 -9.52 -26.53
C ALA A 142 -2.04 -10.32 -25.20
N PHE A 143 -3.12 -10.97 -24.73
CA PHE A 143 -4.40 -11.44 -25.30
C PHE A 143 -5.53 -11.36 -24.22
N LEU A 144 -6.72 -11.85 -24.57
CA LEU A 144 -7.93 -12.15 -23.75
C LEU A 144 -7.68 -12.31 -22.23
N ASP A 145 -8.28 -11.51 -21.35
CA ASP A 145 -9.68 -11.69 -20.90
C ASP A 145 -10.35 -10.36 -20.42
N HIS A 146 -9.88 -9.17 -20.83
CA HIS A 146 -10.44 -7.87 -20.38
C HIS A 146 -10.96 -7.00 -21.53
N HIS A 147 -12.29 -7.06 -21.75
CA HIS A 147 -13.02 -6.16 -22.64
C HIS A 147 -13.12 -4.74 -22.06
N GLN A 148 -12.13 -3.89 -22.31
CA GLN A 148 -12.26 -2.44 -22.06
C GLN A 148 -12.88 -1.76 -23.29
N ASN A 149 -14.21 -1.80 -23.35
CA ASN A 149 -15.01 -1.22 -24.43
C ASN A 149 -14.60 0.23 -24.74
N GLY A 150 -14.20 0.48 -25.99
CA GLY A 150 -13.83 1.81 -26.50
C GLY A 150 -12.35 2.18 -26.41
N LEU A 151 -11.48 1.30 -25.89
CA LEU A 151 -10.03 1.40 -26.12
C LEU A 151 -9.64 0.66 -27.40
N GLY A 152 -8.73 1.25 -28.18
CA GLY A 152 -8.12 0.61 -29.34
C GLY A 152 -6.61 0.89 -29.44
N PRO A 153 -5.91 0.12 -30.28
CA PRO A 153 -4.49 0.33 -30.57
C PRO A 153 -4.22 1.76 -31.05
N SER A 154 -3.09 2.32 -30.62
CA SER A 154 -2.62 3.63 -31.11
C SER A 154 -1.56 3.53 -32.19
N GLY A 155 -0.95 2.35 -32.40
CA GLY A 155 0.21 2.18 -33.26
C GLY A 155 1.53 2.63 -32.61
N PHE A 156 1.53 3.04 -31.34
CA PHE A 156 2.70 3.53 -30.60
C PHE A 156 3.01 2.64 -29.39
N LEU A 157 4.29 2.30 -29.16
CA LEU A 157 4.71 1.56 -27.98
C LEU A 157 4.81 2.50 -26.79
N ARG A 158 4.66 1.90 -25.61
CA ARG A 158 4.84 2.51 -24.31
C ARG A 158 5.75 1.62 -23.49
N ILE A 159 6.84 2.19 -23.02
CA ILE A 159 7.68 1.60 -21.97
C ILE A 159 7.41 2.35 -20.68
N ALA A 160 7.10 1.61 -19.61
CA ALA A 160 6.82 2.19 -18.30
C ALA A 160 7.60 1.45 -17.20
N ILE A 161 8.32 2.18 -16.36
CA ILE A 161 8.86 1.67 -15.09
C ILE A 161 7.72 1.70 -14.06
N LEU A 162 7.30 0.51 -13.66
CA LEU A 162 6.22 0.29 -12.69
C LEU A 162 6.69 0.50 -11.25
N THR A 163 7.98 0.26 -10.96
CA THR A 163 8.58 0.59 -9.66
C THR A 163 8.45 2.10 -9.39
N TYR A 164 8.18 2.46 -8.13
CA TYR A 164 8.09 3.86 -7.72
C TYR A 164 9.48 4.42 -7.43
N LEU A 165 9.87 5.48 -8.14
CA LEU A 165 11.22 6.06 -8.13
C LEU A 165 11.19 7.56 -7.82
N ASP A 166 10.43 8.00 -6.81
CA ASP A 166 10.16 9.43 -6.49
C ASP A 166 9.05 10.11 -7.32
N ALA A 167 8.69 11.33 -6.89
CA ALA A 167 7.72 12.19 -7.55
C ALA A 167 8.45 13.27 -8.37
N GLY A 168 8.35 13.17 -9.70
CA GLY A 168 8.98 14.10 -10.65
C GLY A 168 9.88 13.40 -11.66
N ARG A 169 10.42 12.21 -11.36
CA ARG A 169 11.11 11.40 -12.37
C ARG A 169 10.17 10.89 -13.47
N LYS A 170 10.61 11.06 -14.72
CA LYS A 170 10.02 10.41 -15.90
C LYS A 170 10.18 8.89 -15.76
N ARG A 171 9.04 8.19 -15.77
CA ARG A 171 8.94 6.72 -15.69
C ARG A 171 8.22 6.11 -16.88
N GLU A 172 7.80 6.92 -17.84
CA GLU A 172 7.08 6.48 -19.03
C GLU A 172 7.66 7.14 -20.29
N TRP A 173 7.82 6.32 -21.32
CA TRP A 173 8.24 6.70 -22.66
C TRP A 173 7.21 6.17 -23.64
N VAL A 174 6.81 6.99 -24.59
CA VAL A 174 5.77 6.68 -25.57
C VAL A 174 6.30 7.10 -26.93
N GLU A 175 6.17 6.22 -27.93
CA GLU A 175 6.50 6.57 -29.31
C GLU A 175 5.58 7.65 -29.86
N THR A 176 6.12 8.45 -30.76
CA THR A 176 5.38 9.45 -31.54
C THR A 176 5.57 9.17 -33.04
N GLY A 177 5.10 10.08 -33.91
CA GLY A 177 5.47 10.04 -35.32
C GLY A 177 6.99 10.09 -35.50
N ASP A 178 7.63 11.00 -34.77
CA ASP A 178 9.01 11.43 -34.97
C ASP A 178 10.04 10.70 -34.08
N VAL A 179 9.60 10.12 -32.96
CA VAL A 179 10.47 9.46 -31.98
C VAL A 179 10.02 8.02 -31.72
N LYS A 180 10.92 7.05 -31.87
CA LYS A 180 10.69 5.62 -31.62
C LYS A 180 11.40 5.17 -30.35
N ILE A 181 11.07 3.97 -29.87
CA ILE A 181 11.74 3.42 -28.68
C ILE A 181 13.27 3.24 -28.85
N PRO A 182 13.82 2.80 -30.01
CA PRO A 182 15.27 2.69 -30.19
C PRO A 182 16.01 4.01 -29.92
N ASP A 183 15.47 5.13 -30.38
CA ASP A 183 16.05 6.47 -30.18
C ASP A 183 16.09 6.87 -28.68
N LEU A 184 15.15 6.32 -27.90
CA LEU A 184 15.01 6.54 -26.46
C LEU A 184 15.73 5.48 -25.61
N MET A 185 16.36 4.47 -26.23
CA MET A 185 16.85 3.29 -25.53
C MET A 185 17.88 3.61 -24.45
N ALA A 186 18.83 4.50 -24.75
CA ALA A 186 19.83 4.94 -23.78
C ALA A 186 19.19 5.68 -22.59
N GLU A 187 18.18 6.54 -22.82
CA GLU A 187 17.46 7.25 -21.75
C GLU A 187 16.66 6.29 -20.85
N ILE A 188 16.03 5.27 -21.45
CA ILE A 188 15.25 4.26 -20.73
C ILE A 188 16.16 3.40 -19.86
N VAL A 189 17.28 2.92 -20.41
CA VAL A 189 18.23 2.08 -19.68
C VAL A 189 18.97 2.88 -18.60
N ASP A 190 19.30 4.15 -18.84
CA ASP A 190 19.85 5.07 -17.84
C ASP A 190 18.91 5.24 -16.63
N ARG A 191 17.59 5.36 -16.86
CA ARG A 191 16.60 5.37 -15.77
C ARG A 191 16.42 4.04 -15.06
N ILE A 192 16.67 2.90 -15.71
CA ILE A 192 16.63 1.59 -15.05
C ILE A 192 17.90 1.39 -14.21
N ALA A 193 19.08 1.70 -14.74
CA ALA A 193 20.37 1.57 -14.05
C ALA A 193 20.48 2.52 -12.84
N SER A 194 20.03 3.77 -12.98
CA SER A 194 20.03 4.75 -11.87
C SER A 194 18.92 4.51 -10.82
N ALA A 195 18.01 3.56 -11.05
CA ALA A 195 16.86 3.35 -10.18
C ALA A 195 17.25 2.92 -8.74
N SER A 196 18.34 2.17 -8.57
CA SER A 196 18.78 1.71 -7.24
C SER A 196 19.21 2.84 -6.32
N GLU A 197 19.85 3.88 -6.86
CA GLU A 197 20.28 5.06 -6.09
C GLU A 197 19.07 5.78 -5.46
N VAL A 198 17.99 5.91 -6.24
CA VAL A 198 16.74 6.53 -5.77
C VAL A 198 16.04 5.65 -4.74
N LEU A 199 16.03 4.33 -4.94
CA LEU A 199 15.40 3.39 -4.00
C LEU A 199 16.13 3.35 -2.64
N GLU A 200 17.46 3.42 -2.62
CA GLU A 200 18.22 3.59 -1.37
C GLU A 200 17.94 4.94 -0.71
N ALA A 201 17.86 6.04 -1.46
CA ALA A 201 17.50 7.35 -0.90
C ALA A 201 16.08 7.34 -0.26
N ILE A 202 15.10 6.70 -0.93
CA ILE A 202 13.74 6.51 -0.41
C ILE A 202 13.75 5.63 0.85
N LYS A 203 14.52 4.53 0.85
CA LYS A 203 14.67 3.62 2.00
C LYS A 203 15.28 4.32 3.20
N ARG A 204 16.32 5.15 3.00
CA ARG A 204 16.95 5.97 4.03
C ARG A 204 15.97 6.98 4.63
N LYS A 205 15.30 7.80 3.79
CA LYS A 205 14.29 8.77 4.24
C LYS A 205 13.15 8.12 5.03
N ARG A 206 12.70 6.93 4.61
CA ARG A 206 11.70 6.12 5.34
C ARG A 206 12.22 5.53 6.66
N ALA A 207 13.52 5.28 6.80
CA ALA A 207 14.12 4.84 8.05
C ALA A 207 14.16 6.00 9.07
N GLU A 208 14.65 7.17 8.65
CA GLU A 208 14.68 8.41 9.43
C GLU A 208 13.27 8.81 9.91
N GLN A 209 12.29 8.84 9.00
CA GLN A 209 10.89 9.15 9.34
C GLN A 209 10.29 8.16 10.36
N ARG A 210 10.64 6.86 10.28
CA ARG A 210 10.18 5.86 11.26
C ARG A 210 10.83 6.05 12.63
N GLN A 211 12.10 6.48 12.69
CA GLN A 211 12.75 6.81 13.96
C GLN A 211 12.08 8.02 14.63
N ILE A 212 11.88 9.11 13.89
CA ILE A 212 11.20 10.33 14.37
C ILE A 212 9.77 10.01 14.82
N GLN A 213 9.04 9.18 14.09
CA GLN A 213 7.68 8.80 14.47
C GLN A 213 7.67 7.93 15.73
N ALA A 214 8.56 6.93 15.82
CA ALA A 214 8.65 6.06 17.01
C ALA A 214 9.04 6.82 18.28
N GLU A 215 9.89 7.85 18.17
CA GLU A 215 10.22 8.75 19.29
C GLU A 215 9.01 9.58 19.73
N ARG A 216 8.28 10.17 18.78
CA ARG A 216 7.02 10.90 19.05
C ARG A 216 5.96 10.01 19.68
N ASP A 217 5.78 8.79 19.18
CA ASP A 217 4.79 7.84 19.69
C ASP A 217 5.12 7.42 21.14
N ARG A 218 6.41 7.24 21.47
CA ARG A 218 6.87 7.00 22.85
C ARG A 218 6.57 8.18 23.77
N ALA A 219 6.92 9.40 23.36
CA ALA A 219 6.68 10.61 24.14
C ALA A 219 5.17 10.85 24.38
N ASN A 220 4.34 10.64 23.34
CA ASN A 220 2.88 10.73 23.44
C ASN A 220 2.30 9.66 24.38
N ALA A 221 2.79 8.42 24.31
CA ALA A 221 2.36 7.33 25.19
C ALA A 221 2.72 7.59 26.66
N GLU A 222 3.92 8.13 26.93
CA GLU A 222 4.32 8.51 28.28
C GLU A 222 3.49 9.67 28.83
N ALA A 223 3.27 10.72 28.04
CA ALA A 223 2.40 11.85 28.42
C ALA A 223 0.96 11.38 28.71
N ALA A 224 0.40 10.51 27.86
CA ALA A 224 -0.93 9.93 28.08
C ALA A 224 -0.98 9.09 29.37
N ARG A 225 0.06 8.30 29.67
CA ARG A 225 0.17 7.53 30.90
C ARG A 225 0.20 8.43 32.14
N LEU A 226 0.97 9.52 32.11
CA LEU A 226 1.03 10.49 33.20
C LEU A 226 -0.34 11.17 33.45
N ILE A 227 -1.01 11.61 32.38
CA ILE A 227 -2.37 12.18 32.46
C ILE A 227 -3.36 11.15 33.03
N GLN A 228 -3.26 9.88 32.64
CA GLN A 228 -4.13 8.82 33.17
C GLN A 228 -3.88 8.57 34.67
N HIS A 229 -2.62 8.50 35.12
CA HIS A 229 -2.31 8.37 36.55
C HIS A 229 -2.82 9.55 37.37
N GLU A 230 -2.64 10.78 36.88
CA GLU A 230 -3.10 11.97 37.58
C GLU A 230 -4.63 12.05 37.63
N ARG A 231 -5.31 11.66 36.54
CA ARG A 231 -6.77 11.52 36.54
C ARG A 231 -7.25 10.49 37.57
N HIS A 232 -6.62 9.32 37.66
CA HIS A 232 -6.98 8.30 38.65
C HIS A 232 -6.78 8.79 40.09
N ARG A 233 -5.69 9.51 40.38
CA ARG A 233 -5.47 10.17 41.68
C ARG A 233 -6.57 11.19 41.98
N TRP A 234 -6.94 12.02 41.01
CA TRP A 234 -7.97 13.04 41.18
C TRP A 234 -9.37 12.45 41.41
N GLU A 235 -9.74 11.39 40.67
CA GLU A 235 -10.99 10.66 40.92
C GLU A 235 -11.01 10.02 42.32
N GLY A 236 -9.91 9.38 42.74
CA GLY A 236 -9.77 8.85 44.09
C GLY A 236 -9.91 9.94 45.17
N PHE A 237 -9.22 11.07 45.01
CA PHE A 237 -9.30 12.21 45.93
C PHE A 237 -10.74 12.74 46.07
N LYS A 238 -11.47 12.92 44.96
CA LYS A 238 -12.88 13.34 45.00
C LYS A 238 -13.78 12.36 45.75
N GLU A 239 -13.59 11.05 45.56
CA GLU A 239 -14.38 10.04 46.28
C GLU A 239 -14.06 10.03 47.78
N HIS A 240 -12.79 10.19 48.17
CA HIS A 240 -12.43 10.37 49.58
C HIS A 240 -13.06 11.64 50.20
N ALA A 241 -13.06 12.76 49.47
CA ALA A 241 -13.71 13.99 49.92
C ALA A 241 -15.23 13.83 50.06
N ARG A 242 -15.89 13.13 49.12
CA ARG A 242 -17.32 12.83 49.17
C ARG A 242 -17.68 11.97 50.39
N ARG A 243 -16.89 10.92 50.67
CA ARG A 243 -17.07 10.06 51.86
C ARG A 243 -16.86 10.81 53.16
N TRP A 244 -15.87 11.72 53.20
CA TRP A 244 -15.64 12.58 54.37
C TRP A 244 -16.82 13.49 54.66
N GLU A 245 -17.39 14.14 53.63
CA GLU A 245 -18.58 14.97 53.79
C GLU A 245 -19.81 14.14 54.22
N GLU A 246 -20.01 12.96 53.63
CA GLU A 246 -21.08 12.03 53.98
C GLU A 246 -20.96 11.55 55.44
N HIS A 247 -19.77 11.17 55.88
CA HIS A 247 -19.46 10.82 57.27
C HIS A 247 -19.76 11.97 58.25
N ALA A 248 -19.31 13.20 57.94
CA ALA A 248 -19.57 14.36 58.77
C ALA A 248 -21.08 14.69 58.89
N ARG A 249 -21.85 14.53 57.80
CA ARG A 249 -23.31 14.69 57.80
C ARG A 249 -24.01 13.62 58.64
N LEU A 250 -23.55 12.37 58.58
CA LEU A 250 -24.10 11.26 59.39
C LEU A 250 -23.84 11.48 60.89
N LEU A 251 -22.63 11.90 61.29
CA LEU A 251 -22.35 12.25 62.68
C LEU A 251 -23.26 13.39 63.19
N ALA A 252 -23.38 14.48 62.43
CA ALA A 252 -24.26 15.59 62.80
C ALA A 252 -25.75 15.17 62.91
N PHE A 253 -26.19 14.21 62.09
CA PHE A 253 -27.54 13.66 62.17
C PHE A 253 -27.73 12.75 63.39
N ILE A 254 -26.75 11.92 63.73
CA ILE A 254 -26.73 11.10 64.95
C ILE A 254 -26.80 11.98 66.20
N ASP A 255 -26.00 13.05 66.26
CA ASP A 255 -26.01 13.97 67.41
C ASP A 255 -27.35 14.72 67.54
N ALA A 256 -28.00 15.07 66.41
CA ALA A 256 -29.34 15.64 66.43
C ALA A 256 -30.41 14.63 66.92
N ILE A 257 -30.24 13.33 66.64
CA ILE A 257 -31.12 12.27 67.17
C ILE A 257 -30.87 12.05 68.66
N LYS A 258 -29.61 12.05 69.13
CA LYS A 258 -29.27 11.94 70.57
C LYS A 258 -29.94 13.06 71.38
N ALA A 259 -29.79 14.31 70.94
CA ALA A 259 -30.39 15.48 71.58
C ALA A 259 -31.93 15.40 71.63
N ARG A 260 -32.56 14.66 70.71
CA ARG A 260 -34.01 14.39 70.73
C ARG A 260 -34.39 13.19 71.60
N ALA A 261 -33.54 12.17 71.67
CA ALA A 261 -33.73 11.01 72.54
C ALA A 261 -33.74 11.38 74.03
N GLU A 262 -33.02 12.44 74.43
CA GLU A 262 -33.09 13.01 75.79
C GLU A 262 -34.47 13.57 76.15
N LEU A 263 -35.25 14.00 75.14
CA LEU A 263 -36.60 14.55 75.31
C LEU A 263 -37.72 13.51 75.13
N GLU A 264 -37.47 12.49 74.31
CA GLU A 264 -38.42 11.44 73.94
C GLU A 264 -37.78 10.03 74.14
N PRO A 265 -37.46 9.60 75.38
CA PRO A 265 -36.65 8.39 75.62
C PRO A 265 -37.33 7.06 75.24
N ASP A 266 -38.66 7.01 75.21
CA ASP A 266 -39.45 5.84 74.77
C ASP A 266 -39.67 5.81 73.24
N ALA A 267 -39.05 6.72 72.48
CA ALA A 267 -39.16 6.75 71.03
C ALA A 267 -38.55 5.50 70.37
N SER A 268 -39.15 5.06 69.26
CA SER A 268 -38.66 3.95 68.45
C SER A 268 -38.49 4.37 66.99
N ILE A 269 -37.44 3.89 66.35
CA ILE A 269 -37.16 4.11 64.93
C ILE A 269 -37.02 2.73 64.28
N ASP A 270 -37.85 2.48 63.26
CA ASP A 270 -37.85 1.26 62.45
C ASP A 270 -37.90 -0.04 63.29
N GLY A 271 -38.75 -0.04 64.33
CA GLY A 271 -38.95 -1.18 65.23
C GLY A 271 -37.86 -1.42 66.28
N ARG A 272 -36.85 -0.55 66.37
CA ARG A 272 -35.80 -0.58 67.42
C ARG A 272 -36.02 0.54 68.43
N SER A 273 -35.54 0.37 69.66
CA SER A 273 -35.42 1.51 70.58
C SER A 273 -34.47 2.56 70.02
N ILE A 274 -34.68 3.83 70.35
CA ILE A 274 -33.83 4.92 69.87
C ILE A 274 -32.35 4.72 70.24
N THR A 275 -32.06 4.15 71.42
CA THR A 275 -30.70 3.80 71.88
C THR A 275 -30.04 2.70 71.04
N GLU A 276 -30.76 1.62 70.73
CA GLU A 276 -30.24 0.55 69.86
C GLU A 276 -30.01 1.04 68.42
N TRP A 277 -30.87 1.95 67.94
CA TRP A 277 -30.73 2.57 66.63
C TRP A 277 -29.50 3.49 66.58
N ILE A 278 -29.29 4.35 67.59
CA ILE A 278 -28.10 5.20 67.70
C ILE A 278 -26.81 4.37 67.71
N ASN A 279 -26.72 3.35 68.57
CA ASN A 279 -25.53 2.49 68.67
C ASN A 279 -25.20 1.80 67.33
N TRP A 280 -26.22 1.33 66.60
CA TRP A 280 -26.06 0.75 65.27
C TRP A 280 -25.58 1.80 64.24
N ALA A 281 -26.15 3.00 64.27
CA ALA A 281 -25.79 4.08 63.36
C ALA A 281 -24.37 4.59 63.60
N GLU A 282 -23.94 4.71 64.86
CA GLU A 282 -22.56 5.06 65.24
C GLU A 282 -21.56 4.01 64.76
N GLN A 283 -21.85 2.72 64.98
CA GLN A 283 -20.99 1.64 64.49
C GLN A 283 -20.86 1.67 62.96
N LYS A 284 -21.97 1.88 62.23
CA LYS A 284 -21.97 1.96 60.77
C LYS A 284 -21.29 3.22 60.22
N THR A 285 -21.42 4.34 60.92
CA THR A 285 -20.74 5.60 60.56
C THR A 285 -19.24 5.49 60.81
N ALA A 286 -18.81 4.87 61.91
CA ALA A 286 -17.39 4.61 62.18
C ALA A 286 -16.73 3.75 61.10
N GLU A 287 -17.42 2.73 60.55
CA GLU A 287 -16.93 1.94 59.41
C GLU A 287 -16.75 2.76 58.11
N MET A 288 -17.38 3.94 58.01
CA MET A 288 -17.31 4.85 56.85
C MET A 288 -16.23 5.93 56.97
N ASP A 289 -15.53 6.06 58.12
CA ASP A 289 -14.49 7.07 58.30
C ASP A 289 -13.35 6.89 57.27
N PRO A 290 -13.17 7.86 56.33
CA PRO A 290 -12.15 7.74 55.29
C PRO A 290 -10.71 7.79 55.82
N PHE A 291 -10.49 8.10 57.11
CA PHE A 291 -9.17 8.15 57.74
C PHE A 291 -8.82 6.92 58.58
N GLN A 292 -9.78 6.06 58.95
CA GLN A 292 -9.53 4.90 59.83
C GLN A 292 -8.47 3.91 59.32
N HIS A 293 -8.25 3.86 58.01
CA HIS A 293 -7.28 2.96 57.37
C HIS A 293 -6.00 3.68 56.87
N GLY A 294 -5.83 4.96 57.23
CA GLY A 294 -4.71 5.79 56.84
C GLY A 294 -4.84 6.41 55.44
N LEU A 295 -4.21 7.57 55.26
CA LEU A 295 -4.26 8.41 54.04
C LEU A 295 -3.50 7.85 52.81
N GLY A 296 -3.14 6.57 52.79
CA GLY A 296 -2.34 6.00 51.70
C GLY A 296 -2.32 4.47 51.62
N LYS A 297 -2.89 3.97 50.52
CA LYS A 297 -2.46 2.75 49.81
C LYS A 297 -2.41 3.06 48.32
#